data_AF-A0A2V8UM76-F1
#
_entry.id   AF-A0A2V8UM76-F1
#
_cell.length_a   1.000
_cell.length_b   1.000
_cell.length_c   1.000
_cell.angle_alpha   90.00
_cell.angle_beta   90.00
_cell.angle_gamma   90.00
#
_symmetry.space_group_name_H-M   'P 1'
#
loop_
_entity.id
_entity.type
_entity.pdbx_description
1 polymer ?
#
loop_
_entity_poly.entity_id
_entity_poly.type
_entity_poly.pdbx_seq_one_letter_code
_entity_poly.pdbx_strand_id
1 'polypeptide(L)' 'MNFTIRLSADAAKKLARLDRPTRDRIVKRLEELENDPYDSRLGKPLVNAAGRWSSRVGDT' A
#
# COMPACT_ATOMS: atom_id res chain seq x y z
N MET A 1 -17.75 -3.87 0.17
CA MET A 1 -17.69 -2.56 -0.53
C MET A 1 -16.23 -2.35 -0.80
N ASN A 2 -15.80 -2.38 -2.05
CA ASN A 2 -14.37 -2.40 -2.39
C ASN A 2 -13.92 -1.01 -2.80
N PHE A 3 -12.76 -0.60 -2.32
CA PHE A 3 -12.12 0.64 -2.70
C PHE A 3 -11.37 0.44 -4.02
N THR A 4 -11.28 1.46 -4.87
CA THR A 4 -10.48 1.36 -6.10
C THR A 4 -9.04 1.80 -5.83
N ILE A 5 -8.08 0.90 -6.02
CA ILE A 5 -6.66 1.25 -5.94
C ILE A 5 -6.25 2.07 -7.17
N ARG A 6 -5.64 3.22 -6.93
CA ARG A 6 -5.01 4.05 -7.97
C ARG A 6 -3.60 4.41 -7.55
N LEU A 7 -2.64 4.17 -8.43
CA LEU A 7 -1.25 4.55 -8.23
C LEU A 7 -0.97 5.87 -8.92
N SER A 8 -0.20 6.75 -8.28
CA SER A 8 0.39 7.89 -8.97
C SER A 8 1.41 7.39 -10.02
N ALA A 9 1.68 8.21 -11.03
CA ALA A 9 2.65 7.85 -12.07
C ALA A 9 4.04 7.52 -11.48
N ASP A 10 4.47 8.26 -10.46
CA ASP A 10 5.74 8.01 -9.76
C ASP A 10 5.71 6.67 -9.00
N ALA A 11 4.61 6.36 -8.29
CA ALA A 11 4.47 5.10 -7.57
C ALA A 11 4.45 3.89 -8.51
N ALA A 12 3.74 3.98 -9.63
CA ALA A 12 3.71 2.94 -10.66
C ALA A 12 5.10 2.69 -11.25
N LYS A 13 5.84 3.76 -11.57
CA LYS A 13 7.22 3.68 -12.10
C LYS A 13 8.18 3.05 -11.10
N LYS A 14 8.06 3.38 -9.81
CA LYS A 14 8.86 2.78 -8.74
C LYS A 14 8.55 1.30 -8.57
N LEU A 15 7.26 0.93 -8.52
CA LEU A 15 6.81 -0.46 -8.40
C LEU A 15 7.34 -1.34 -9.54
N ALA A 16 7.33 -0.83 -10.77
CA ALA A 16 7.84 -1.55 -11.94
C ALA A 16 9.35 -1.83 -11.92
N ARG A 17 10.12 -1.07 -11.13
CA ARG A 17 11.58 -1.20 -11.01
C ARG A 17 12.03 -2.11 -9.87
N LEU A 18 11.10 -2.54 -9.00
CA LEU A 18 11.42 -3.44 -7.89
C LEU A 18 11.65 -4.86 -8.39
N ASP A 19 12.42 -5.62 -7.62
CA ASP A 19 12.55 -7.05 -7.80
C ASP A 19 11.18 -7.74 -7.65
N ARG A 20 11.02 -8.87 -8.34
CA ARG A 20 9.73 -9.59 -8.38
C ARG A 20 9.20 -9.93 -6.98
N PRO A 21 9.99 -10.49 -6.04
CA PRO A 21 9.50 -10.77 -4.69
C PRO A 21 8.98 -9.53 -3.94
N THR A 22 9.67 -8.40 -4.01
CA THR A 22 9.21 -7.17 -3.34
C THR A 22 7.97 -6.60 -4.00
N ARG A 23 7.91 -6.60 -5.33
CA ARG A 23 6.73 -6.15 -6.07
C ARG A 23 5.51 -6.99 -5.72
N ASP A 24 5.64 -8.32 -5.70
CA ASP A 24 4.52 -9.22 -5.43
C ASP A 24 3.98 -9.03 -4.01
N ARG A 25 4.87 -8.79 -3.02
CA ARG A 25 4.47 -8.42 -1.65
C ARG A 25 3.69 -7.10 -1.59
N ILE A 26 4.09 -6.09 -2.37
CA ILE A 26 3.38 -4.80 -2.42
C ILE A 26 2.03 -4.96 -3.09
N VAL A 27 1.94 -5.67 -4.21
CA VAL A 27 0.67 -5.93 -4.92
C VAL A 27 -0.31 -6.64 -4.00
N LYS A 28 0.13 -7.69 -3.29
CA LYS A 28 -0.71 -8.36 -2.29
C LYS A 28 -1.23 -7.41 -1.22
N ARG A 29 -0.38 -6.49 -0.72
CA ARG A 29 -0.84 -5.48 0.25
C ARG A 29 -1.88 -4.53 -0.34
N LEU A 30 -1.75 -4.15 -1.61
CA LEU A 30 -2.75 -3.30 -2.28
C LEU A 30 -4.09 -4.03 -2.42
N GLU A 31 -4.08 -5.33 -2.71
CA GLU A 31 -5.29 -6.17 -2.74
C GLU A 31 -5.95 -6.29 -1.37
N GLU A 32 -5.16 -6.43 -0.29
CA GLU A 32 -5.66 -6.42 1.09
C GLU A 32 -6.36 -5.07 1.42
N LEU A 33 -5.72 -3.95 1.05
CA LEU A 33 -6.24 -2.59 1.26
C LEU A 33 -7.46 -2.26 0.38
N GLU A 34 -7.69 -3.00 -0.70
CA GLU A 34 -8.90 -2.86 -1.53
C GLU A 34 -10.17 -3.14 -0.73
N ASN A 35 -10.08 -4.04 0.26
CA ASN A 35 -11.21 -4.42 1.11
C ASN A 35 -11.46 -3.39 2.21
N ASP A 36 -10.42 -3.00 2.94
CA ASP A 36 -10.48 -1.96 3.97
C ASP A 36 -9.13 -1.23 4.12
N PRO A 37 -9.01 0.02 3.63
CA PRO A 37 -7.78 0.80 3.73
C PRO A 37 -7.54 1.37 5.13
N TYR A 38 -8.53 1.29 6.04
CA TYR A 38 -8.45 1.81 7.40
C TYR A 38 -8.22 0.70 8.44
N ASP A 39 -8.05 -0.56 8.00
CA ASP A 39 -7.73 -1.67 8.91
C ASP A 39 -6.40 -1.39 9.61
N SER A 40 -6.47 -1.24 10.94
CA SER A 40 -5.32 -0.98 11.80
C SER A 40 -4.29 -2.11 11.82
N ARG A 41 -4.67 -3.30 11.35
CA ARG A 41 -3.75 -4.45 11.14
C ARG A 41 -2.88 -4.27 9.90
N LEU A 42 -3.39 -3.57 8.89
CA LEU A 42 -2.70 -3.36 7.61
C LEU A 42 -1.85 -2.09 7.61
N GLY A 43 -2.17 -1.10 8.45
CA GLY A 43 -1.42 0.14 8.50
C GLY A 43 -1.76 1.03 9.69
N LYS A 44 -1.15 2.21 9.71
CA LYS A 44 -1.41 3.24 10.71
C LYS A 44 -1.53 4.62 10.08
N PRO A 45 -2.34 5.53 10.65
CA PRO A 45 -2.37 6.91 10.20
C PRO A 45 -1.01 7.59 10.41
N LEU A 46 -0.64 8.46 9.48
CA LEU A 46 0.57 9.26 9.60
C LEU A 46 0.34 10.46 10.51
N VAL A 47 1.21 10.62 11.50
CA VAL A 47 1.23 11.80 12.38
C VAL A 47 1.59 13.02 11.53
N ASN A 48 0.87 14.14 11.71
CA ASN A 48 1.03 15.39 10.96
C ASN A 48 0.73 15.31 9.46
N ALA A 49 0.03 14.26 9.00
CA ALA A 49 -0.43 14.16 7.61
C ALA A 49 -1.87 13.62 7.56
N ALA A 50 -2.83 14.50 7.84
CA ALA A 50 -4.25 14.17 7.89
C ALA A 50 -4.71 13.46 6.61
N GLY A 51 -5.47 12.37 6.79
CA GLY A 51 -5.96 11.54 5.69
C GLY A 51 -4.91 10.65 5.02
N ARG A 52 -3.66 10.63 5.48
CA ARG A 52 -2.61 9.74 4.95
C ARG A 52 -2.31 8.60 5.91
N TRP A 53 -2.02 7.45 5.32
CA TRP A 53 -1.73 6.21 6.04
C TRP A 53 -0.41 5.62 5.56
N SER A 54 0.23 4.86 6.43
CA SER A 54 1.43 4.10 6.12
C SER A 54 1.18 2.63 6.41
N SER A 55 1.49 1.80 5.42
CA SER A 55 1.41 0.34 5.49
C SER A 55 2.80 -0.24 5.22
N ARG A 56 3.34 -1.03 6.16
CA ARG A 56 4.68 -1.62 6.03
C ARG A 56 4.60 -2.94 5.26
N VAL A 57 5.38 -3.07 4.18
CA VAL A 57 5.50 -4.30 3.41
C VAL A 57 6.90 -4.88 3.59
N GLY A 58 7.00 -6.15 4.00
CA GLY A 58 8.25 -6.81 4.35
C GLY A 58 8.39 -7.05 5.86
N ASP A 59 9.43 -7.80 6.23
CA ASP A 59 9.65 -8.20 7.62
C ASP A 59 10.27 -7.05 8.43
N THR A 60 9.92 -7.03 9.71
CA THR A 60 10.37 -6.03 10.68
C THR A 60 11.77 -6.36 11.17
#